data_AF-A0A6A0HNM9-F1
#
_entry.id   AF-A0A6A0HNM9-F1
#
_cell.length_a   1.000
_cell.length_b   1.000
_cell.length_c   1.000
_cell.angle_alpha   90.00
_cell.angle_beta   90.00
_cell.angle_gamma   90.00
#
_symmetry.space_group_name_H-M   'P 1'
#
loop_
_entity.id
_entity.type
_entity.pdbx_description
1 polymer ?
#
loop_
_entity_poly.entity_id
_entity_poly.type
_entity_poly.pdbx_seq_one_letter_code
_entity_poly.pdbx_strand_id
1 'polypeptide(L)'
;MSSFKTIAERNEIINLFGQQVSPEIVDALLKQKPDPIIQKRSVCIMFLDIRNFTPFAAMHTPEEIIAYQNAVFGFMIDIINGHHGIINQFLGDSFTSTFGAPLSFGNDCRNVVEAALAIIARLKQENDNGNIPPTRVGIGIHAGEVVAGNVGSSLRKQYSITGIE
;
A
#
# COMPACT_ATOMS: atom_id res chain seq x y z
N MET A 1 -39.25 -2.61 -9.16
CA MET A 1 -38.05 -2.21 -9.93
C MET A 1 -37.15 -1.19 -9.21
N SER A 2 -37.20 -1.05 -7.88
CA SER A 2 -36.39 -0.07 -7.11
C SER A 2 -35.25 -0.71 -6.28
N SER A 3 -35.27 -2.05 -6.10
CA SER A 3 -34.34 -2.73 -5.16
C SER A 3 -32.97 -3.11 -5.75
N PHE A 4 -32.81 -3.08 -7.08
CA PHE A 4 -31.55 -3.46 -7.73
C PHE A 4 -30.55 -2.31 -7.86
N LYS A 5 -31.01 -1.04 -7.91
CA LYS A 5 -30.14 0.16 -7.94
C LYS A 5 -29.38 0.35 -6.61
N THR A 6 -30.03 0.06 -5.49
CA THR A 6 -29.47 0.27 -4.15
C THR A 6 -28.36 -0.72 -3.78
N ILE A 7 -28.38 -1.95 -4.30
CA ILE A 7 -27.31 -2.92 -4.02
C ILE A 7 -26.06 -2.61 -4.85
N ALA A 8 -26.23 -2.21 -6.12
CA ALA A 8 -25.12 -1.84 -6.99
C ALA A 8 -24.41 -0.56 -6.49
N GLU A 9 -25.16 0.49 -6.18
CA GLU A 9 -24.61 1.75 -5.61
C GLU A 9 -23.96 1.49 -4.24
N ARG A 10 -24.56 0.64 -3.40
CA ARG A 10 -23.96 0.24 -2.12
C ARG A 10 -22.67 -0.54 -2.32
N ASN A 11 -22.61 -1.46 -3.28
CA ASN A 11 -21.41 -2.23 -3.59
C ASN A 11 -20.33 -1.33 -4.19
N GLU A 12 -20.69 -0.31 -4.98
CA GLU A 12 -19.77 0.69 -5.50
C GLU A 12 -19.18 1.54 -4.37
N ILE A 13 -20.01 2.01 -3.44
CA ILE A 13 -19.55 2.72 -2.23
C ILE A 13 -18.66 1.82 -1.37
N ILE A 14 -19.04 0.56 -1.14
CA ILE A 14 -18.23 -0.42 -0.40
C ILE A 14 -16.91 -0.69 -1.12
N ASN A 15 -16.91 -0.79 -2.46
CA ASN A 15 -15.69 -0.95 -3.26
C ASN A 15 -14.80 0.29 -3.17
N LEU A 16 -15.37 1.50 -3.21
CA LEU A 16 -14.64 2.75 -3.02
C LEU A 16 -14.03 2.85 -1.62
N PHE A 17 -14.73 2.41 -0.57
CA PHE A 17 -14.17 2.29 0.77
C PHE A 17 -13.16 1.14 0.90
N GLY A 18 -13.33 0.06 0.14
CA GLY A 18 -12.37 -1.05 0.01
C GLY A 18 -11.10 -0.65 -0.74
N GLN A 19 -11.14 0.38 -1.59
CA GLN A 19 -9.91 0.98 -2.15
C GLN A 19 -9.10 1.76 -1.10
N GLN A 20 -9.70 2.11 0.04
CA GLN A 20 -9.02 2.78 1.15
C GLN A 20 -8.39 1.78 2.15
N VAL A 21 -8.75 0.49 2.06
CA VAL A 21 -8.27 -0.56 2.96
C VAL A 21 -8.10 -1.85 2.14
N SER A 22 -6.87 -2.32 1.94
CA SER A 22 -6.58 -3.49 1.10
C SER A 22 -7.53 -4.67 1.38
N PRO A 23 -8.07 -5.34 0.34
CA PRO A 23 -9.00 -6.47 0.51
C PRO A 23 -8.49 -7.56 1.45
N GLU A 24 -7.17 -7.76 1.49
CA GLU A 24 -6.47 -8.69 2.38
C GLU A 24 -6.64 -8.31 3.86
N ILE A 25 -6.66 -7.01 4.18
CA ILE A 25 -6.94 -6.49 5.52
C ILE A 25 -8.41 -6.74 5.86
N VAL A 26 -9.34 -6.46 4.94
CA VAL A 26 -10.77 -6.71 5.14
C VAL A 26 -11.02 -8.20 5.42
N ASP A 27 -10.45 -9.08 4.61
CA ASP A 27 -10.55 -10.53 4.78
C ASP A 27 -9.95 -11.01 6.10
N ALA A 28 -8.80 -10.46 6.49
CA ALA A 28 -8.16 -10.79 7.76
C ALA A 28 -8.99 -10.33 8.96
N LEU A 29 -9.65 -9.16 8.86
CA LEU A 29 -10.56 -8.65 9.89
C LEU A 29 -11.86 -9.48 9.98
N LEU A 30 -12.37 -9.98 8.86
CA LEU A 30 -13.58 -10.83 8.82
C LEU A 30 -13.33 -12.26 9.35
N LYS A 31 -12.13 -12.81 9.12
CA LYS A 31 -11.76 -14.17 9.54
C LYS A 31 -11.34 -14.28 11.01
N GLN A 32 -10.94 -13.18 11.64
CA GLN A 32 -10.58 -13.17 13.05
C GLN A 32 -11.82 -13.01 13.94
N LYS A 33 -12.03 -13.94 14.89
CA LYS A 33 -12.87 -13.68 16.06
C LYS A 33 -12.37 -12.38 16.74
N PRO A 34 -13.21 -11.64 17.50
CA PRO A 34 -12.76 -10.45 18.21
C PRO A 34 -11.74 -10.87 19.28
N ASP A 35 -10.47 -10.95 18.89
CA ASP A 35 -9.31 -11.34 19.69
C ASP A 35 -8.19 -10.33 19.43
N PRO A 36 -7.25 -10.19 20.37
CA PRO A 36 -6.85 -8.92 20.96
C PRO A 36 -6.40 -7.89 19.92
N ILE A 37 -6.73 -6.63 20.22
CA ILE A 37 -6.54 -5.38 19.47
C ILE A 37 -5.09 -5.17 18.97
N ILE A 38 -4.14 -5.99 19.42
CA ILE A 38 -2.68 -5.84 19.36
C ILE A 38 -2.04 -7.24 19.20
N GLN A 39 -1.28 -7.47 18.13
CA GLN A 39 -0.54 -8.72 17.87
C GLN A 39 0.93 -8.46 17.57
N LYS A 40 1.84 -9.19 18.22
CA LYS A 40 3.26 -9.21 17.85
C LYS A 40 3.46 -10.08 16.62
N ARG A 41 4.18 -9.56 15.62
CA ARG A 41 4.48 -10.26 14.37
C ARG A 41 5.88 -9.91 13.89
N SER A 42 6.58 -10.87 13.32
CA SER A 42 7.76 -10.60 12.50
C SER A 42 7.29 -10.19 11.11
N VAL A 43 7.73 -9.03 10.64
CA VAL A 43 7.33 -8.50 9.33
C VAL A 43 8.55 -7.99 8.57
N CYS A 44 8.35 -7.80 7.28
CA CYS A 44 9.25 -7.06 6.42
C CYS A 44 8.51 -5.83 5.89
N ILE A 45 9.05 -4.64 6.14
CA ILE A 45 8.46 -3.34 5.76
C ILE A 45 9.30 -2.74 4.64
N MET A 46 8.63 -2.25 3.60
CA MET A 46 9.23 -1.44 2.55
C MET A 46 8.75 0.00 2.66
N PHE A 47 9.69 0.94 2.58
CA PHE A 47 9.46 2.36 2.37
C PHE A 47 9.92 2.71 0.95
N LEU A 48 9.05 3.32 0.16
CA LEU A 48 9.38 3.82 -1.17
C LEU A 48 9.14 5.31 -1.23
N ASP A 49 10.07 6.05 -1.84
CA ASP A 49 10.04 7.50 -1.96
C ASP A 49 10.43 7.94 -3.38
N ILE A 50 9.63 8.80 -4.03
CA ILE A 50 9.98 9.35 -5.34
C ILE A 50 11.02 10.46 -5.18
N ARG A 51 12.16 10.32 -5.87
CA ARG A 51 13.24 11.31 -5.81
C ARG A 51 12.87 12.58 -6.57
N ASN A 52 13.19 13.73 -5.97
CA ASN A 52 12.96 15.05 -6.54
C ASN A 52 11.48 15.35 -6.84
N PHE A 53 10.56 14.76 -6.08
CA PHE A 53 9.14 15.04 -6.24
C PHE A 53 8.77 16.47 -5.85
N THR A 54 9.28 17.02 -4.74
CA THR A 54 8.89 18.38 -4.30
C THR A 54 9.15 19.45 -5.37
N PRO A 55 10.33 19.50 -6.02
CA PRO A 55 10.53 20.40 -7.16
C PRO A 55 9.58 20.13 -8.32
N PHE A 56 9.30 18.86 -8.64
CA PHE A 56 8.32 18.49 -9.67
C PHE A 56 6.93 19.04 -9.33
N ALA A 57 6.42 18.76 -8.13
CA ALA A 57 5.12 19.21 -7.68
C ALA A 57 4.98 20.75 -7.67
N ALA A 58 6.05 21.48 -7.36
CA ALA A 58 6.03 22.95 -7.37
C ALA A 58 5.80 23.57 -8.76
N MET A 59 6.01 22.80 -9.84
CA MET A 59 5.88 23.26 -11.23
C MET A 59 4.64 22.73 -11.95
N HIS A 60 3.81 21.92 -11.29
CA HIS A 60 2.67 21.24 -11.89
C HIS A 60 1.39 21.53 -11.13
N THR A 61 0.25 21.37 -11.80
CA THR A 61 -1.06 21.50 -11.14
C THR A 61 -1.34 20.28 -10.24
N PRO A 62 -2.21 20.42 -9.22
CA PRO A 62 -2.65 19.29 -8.42
C PRO A 62 -3.17 18.09 -9.24
N GLU A 63 -3.89 18.35 -10.33
CA GLU A 63 -4.41 17.33 -11.23
C GLU A 63 -3.30 16.57 -11.96
N GLU A 64 -2.28 17.28 -12.43
CA GLU A 64 -1.10 16.69 -13.07
C GLU A 64 -0.29 15.85 -12.08
N ILE A 65 -0.16 16.32 -10.84
CA ILE A 65 0.51 15.59 -9.76
C ILE A 65 -0.22 14.28 -9.45
N ILE A 66 -1.55 14.31 -9.32
CA ILE A 66 -2.37 13.12 -9.06
C ILE A 66 -2.26 12.14 -10.24
N ALA A 67 -2.34 12.64 -11.48
CA ALA A 67 -2.20 11.79 -12.67
C ALA A 67 -0.82 11.10 -12.71
N TYR A 68 0.24 11.84 -12.38
CA TYR A 68 1.59 11.30 -12.28
C TYR A 68 1.72 10.24 -11.16
N GLN A 69 1.20 10.52 -9.97
CA GLN A 69 1.19 9.58 -8.85
C GLN A 69 0.43 8.30 -9.21
N ASN A 70 -0.73 8.41 -9.85
CA ASN A 70 -1.51 7.24 -10.27
C ASN A 70 -0.77 6.40 -11.31
N ALA A 71 -0.10 7.03 -12.28
CA ALA A 71 0.68 6.33 -13.29
C ALA A 71 1.88 5.58 -12.69
N VAL A 72 2.57 6.20 -11.72
CA VAL A 72 3.75 5.62 -11.09
C VAL A 72 3.38 4.58 -10.02
N PHE A 73 2.45 4.91 -9.12
CA PHE A 73 2.06 4.01 -8.04
C PHE A 73 1.20 2.85 -8.53
N GLY A 74 0.41 3.00 -9.60
CA GLY A 74 -0.48 1.94 -10.09
C GLY A 74 0.24 0.60 -10.29
N PHE A 75 1.29 0.58 -11.13
CA PHE A 75 2.03 -0.65 -11.37
C PHE A 75 2.83 -1.11 -10.14
N MET A 76 3.25 -0.19 -9.27
CA MET A 76 3.98 -0.56 -8.04
C MET A 76 3.06 -1.29 -7.08
N ILE A 77 1.82 -0.81 -6.91
CA ILE A 77 0.79 -1.45 -6.10
C ILE A 77 0.49 -2.85 -6.63
N ASP A 78 0.34 -3.01 -7.95
CA ASP A 78 0.11 -4.32 -8.57
C ASP A 78 1.26 -5.29 -8.27
N ILE A 79 2.52 -4.82 -8.35
CA ILE A 79 3.70 -5.63 -8.01
C ILE A 79 3.71 -6.00 -6.53
N ILE A 80 3.46 -5.06 -5.63
CA ILE A 80 3.43 -5.30 -4.18
C ILE A 80 2.37 -6.37 -3.86
N ASN A 81 1.15 -6.21 -4.36
CA ASN A 81 0.06 -7.16 -4.16
C ASN A 81 0.39 -8.54 -4.75
N GLY A 82 1.00 -8.57 -5.95
CA GLY A 82 1.43 -9.80 -6.61
C GLY A 82 2.50 -10.59 -5.84
N HIS A 83 3.24 -9.92 -4.95
CA HIS A 83 4.21 -10.55 -4.04
C HIS A 83 3.68 -10.69 -2.61
N HIS A 84 2.36 -10.62 -2.42
CA HIS A 84 1.70 -10.75 -1.11
C HIS A 84 2.05 -9.66 -0.09
N GLY A 85 2.50 -8.50 -0.57
CA GLY A 85 2.63 -7.29 0.23
C GLY A 85 1.33 -6.50 0.28
N ILE A 86 1.21 -5.66 1.29
CA ILE A 86 0.04 -4.81 1.50
C ILE A 86 0.50 -3.37 1.62
N ILE A 87 -0.08 -2.47 0.84
CA ILE A 87 0.15 -1.03 0.99
C ILE A 87 -0.53 -0.57 2.28
N ASN A 88 0.24 -0.05 3.23
CA ASN A 88 -0.32 0.43 4.50
C ASN A 88 -0.83 1.86 4.36
N GLN A 89 -0.02 2.72 3.73
CA GLN A 89 -0.28 4.15 3.70
C GLN A 89 0.50 4.85 2.59
N PHE A 90 -0.16 5.80 1.93
CA PHE A 90 0.46 6.83 1.09
C PHE A 90 0.78 8.07 1.91
N LEU A 91 1.96 8.64 1.69
CA LEU A 91 2.49 9.81 2.36
C LEU A 91 3.07 10.76 1.30
N GLY A 92 2.18 11.46 0.60
CA GLY A 92 2.57 12.33 -0.52
C GLY A 92 3.18 11.53 -1.67
N ASP A 93 4.48 11.69 -1.86
CA ASP A 93 5.33 11.07 -2.87
C ASP A 93 5.97 9.74 -2.44
N SER A 94 5.59 9.27 -1.26
CA SER A 94 6.06 8.01 -0.71
C SER A 94 4.89 7.09 -0.36
N PHE A 95 5.19 5.80 -0.24
CA PHE A 95 4.29 4.84 0.39
C PHE A 95 5.06 3.86 1.26
N THR A 96 4.32 3.23 2.17
CA THR A 96 4.83 2.11 2.96
C THR A 96 4.04 0.85 2.63
N SER A 97 4.72 -0.29 2.64
CA SER A 97 4.08 -1.60 2.51
C SER A 97 4.64 -2.59 3.50
N THR A 98 3.81 -3.56 3.87
CA THR A 98 4.17 -4.63 4.82
C THR A 98 3.98 -5.99 4.19
N PHE A 99 4.91 -6.89 4.50
CA PHE A 99 4.86 -8.31 4.22
C PHE A 99 4.89 -9.05 5.57
N GLY A 100 3.97 -10.00 5.79
CA GLY A 100 3.88 -10.76 7.05
C GLY A 100 2.76 -10.31 8.03
N ALA A 101 2.08 -9.20 7.75
CA ALA A 101 0.90 -8.76 8.51
C ALA A 101 -0.17 -8.15 7.58
N PRO A 102 -1.47 -8.40 7.84
CA PRO A 102 -2.03 -9.28 8.87
C PRO A 102 -1.92 -10.76 8.51
N LEU A 103 -1.43 -11.09 7.31
CA LEU A 103 -1.19 -12.45 6.83
C LEU A 103 0.29 -12.60 6.50
N SER A 104 0.82 -13.78 6.82
CA SER A 104 2.18 -14.18 6.47
C SER A 104 2.13 -15.38 5.55
N PHE A 105 3.02 -15.40 4.56
CA PHE A 105 3.18 -16.50 3.62
C PHE A 105 4.52 -17.24 3.82
N GLY A 106 5.19 -17.01 4.95
CA GLY A 106 6.43 -17.68 5.36
C GLY A 106 7.71 -17.20 4.65
N ASN A 107 7.60 -16.59 3.48
CA ASN A 107 8.70 -16.03 2.70
C ASN A 107 8.67 -14.50 2.62
N ASP A 108 8.08 -13.83 3.60
CA ASP A 108 7.73 -12.39 3.54
C ASP A 108 8.94 -11.49 3.23
N CYS A 109 10.11 -11.80 3.80
CA CYS A 109 11.33 -11.04 3.55
C CYS A 109 11.99 -11.33 2.18
N ARG A 110 11.72 -12.49 1.60
CA ARG A 110 12.10 -12.75 0.21
C ARG A 110 11.14 -12.01 -0.72
N ASN A 111 9.84 -12.07 -0.44
CA ASN A 111 8.81 -11.43 -1.23
C ASN A 111 9.01 -9.90 -1.32
N VAL A 112 9.34 -9.23 -0.20
CA VAL A 112 9.59 -7.77 -0.21
C VAL A 112 10.78 -7.40 -1.11
N VAL A 113 11.83 -8.22 -1.12
CA VAL A 113 13.03 -7.98 -1.92
C VAL A 113 12.73 -8.24 -3.41
N GLU A 114 12.03 -9.33 -3.72
CA GLU A 114 11.60 -9.64 -5.09
C GLU A 114 10.66 -8.55 -5.63
N ALA A 115 9.73 -8.06 -4.81
CA ALA A 115 8.86 -6.94 -5.17
C ALA A 115 9.65 -5.66 -5.44
N ALA A 116 10.63 -5.31 -4.58
CA ALA A 116 11.46 -4.13 -4.78
C ALA A 116 12.25 -4.20 -6.10
N LEU A 117 12.84 -5.36 -6.40
CA LEU A 117 13.57 -5.58 -7.64
C LEU A 117 12.64 -5.48 -8.86
N ALA A 118 11.43 -6.06 -8.78
CA ALA A 118 10.42 -5.97 -9.83
C ALA A 118 9.96 -4.51 -10.05
N ILE A 119 9.77 -3.73 -8.99
CA ILE A 119 9.46 -2.28 -9.07
C ILE A 119 10.57 -1.54 -9.82
N ILE A 120 11.84 -1.77 -9.47
CA ILE A 120 12.98 -1.10 -10.11
C ILE A 120 13.04 -1.46 -11.61
N ALA A 121 12.87 -2.73 -11.94
CA ALA A 121 12.87 -3.19 -13.33
C ALA A 121 11.70 -2.60 -14.14
N ARG A 122 10.49 -2.61 -13.56
CA ARG A 122 9.31 -2.04 -14.23
C ARG A 122 9.40 -0.53 -14.37
N LEU A 123 9.86 0.18 -13.35
CA LEU A 123 10.07 1.63 -13.40
C LEU A 123 11.06 1.99 -14.51
N LYS A 124 12.14 1.22 -14.67
CA LYS A 124 13.08 1.42 -15.78
C LYS A 124 12.37 1.27 -17.13
N GLN A 125 11.57 0.23 -17.30
CA GLN A 125 10.80 0.02 -18.53
C GLN A 125 9.84 1.18 -18.83
N GLU A 126 9.08 1.65 -17.84
CA GLU A 126 8.13 2.76 -18.01
C GLU A 126 8.84 4.08 -18.38
N ASN A 127 10.01 4.33 -17.80
CA ASN A 127 10.86 5.46 -18.16
C ASN A 127 11.41 5.33 -19.59
N ASP A 128 11.98 4.18 -19.94
CA ASP A 128 12.61 3.95 -21.26
C ASP A 128 11.57 4.05 -22.40
N ASN A 129 10.33 3.62 -22.13
CA ASN A 129 9.23 3.72 -23.08
C ASN A 129 8.57 5.11 -23.14
N GLY A 130 8.93 6.02 -22.22
CA GLY A 130 8.31 7.35 -22.13
C GLY A 130 6.85 7.33 -21.67
N ASN A 131 6.41 6.26 -21.00
CA ASN A 131 5.05 6.14 -20.48
C ASN A 131 4.83 7.01 -19.22
N ILE A 132 5.90 7.35 -18.52
CA ILE A 132 5.92 8.24 -17.35
C ILE A 132 7.03 9.29 -17.52
N PRO A 133 6.93 10.44 -16.83
CA PRO A 133 8.05 11.37 -16.68
C PRO A 133 9.30 10.67 -16.10
N PRO A 134 10.52 11.10 -16.44
CA PRO A 134 11.76 10.54 -15.88
C PRO A 134 11.73 10.49 -14.35
N THR A 135 11.57 9.27 -13.82
CA THR A 135 11.29 9.02 -12.41
C THR A 135 12.36 8.12 -11.80
N ARG A 136 12.83 8.49 -10.61
CA ARG A 136 13.69 7.64 -9.78
C ARG A 136 13.03 7.45 -8.42
N VAL A 137 13.27 6.30 -7.80
CA VAL A 137 12.76 6.00 -6.46
C VAL A 137 13.90 5.59 -5.53
N GLY A 138 13.76 5.89 -4.24
CA GLY A 138 14.50 5.24 -3.17
C GLY A 138 13.64 4.14 -2.55
N ILE A 139 14.24 2.99 -2.27
CA ILE A 139 13.57 1.88 -1.58
C ILE A 139 14.40 1.52 -0.35
N GLY A 140 13.78 1.59 0.83
CA GLY A 140 14.32 1.09 2.09
C GLY A 140 13.53 -0.13 2.54
N ILE A 141 14.22 -1.18 3.02
CA ILE A 141 13.59 -2.40 3.55
C ILE A 141 14.13 -2.65 4.96
N HIS A 142 13.22 -2.96 5.88
CA HIS A 142 13.55 -3.34 7.24
C HIS A 142 12.79 -4.62 7.63
N ALA A 143 13.46 -5.52 8.35
CA ALA A 143 12.89 -6.75 8.89
C ALA A 143 12.97 -6.70 10.41
N GLY A 144 11.85 -6.89 11.09
CA GLY A 144 11.80 -6.74 12.54
C GLY A 144 10.50 -7.21 13.16
N GLU A 145 10.49 -7.27 14.49
CA GLU A 145 9.27 -7.48 15.25
C GLU A 145 8.47 -6.19 15.37
N VAL A 146 7.18 -6.28 15.06
CA VAL A 146 6.24 -5.17 15.16
C VAL A 146 5.03 -5.57 15.97
N VAL A 147 4.37 -4.56 16.49
CA VAL A 147 3.03 -4.66 17.03
C VAL A 147 2.06 -4.17 15.97
N ALA A 148 1.19 -5.06 15.49
CA ALA A 148 0.13 -4.74 14.55
C ALA A 148 -1.21 -4.64 15.29
N GLY A 149 -1.95 -3.56 15.07
CA GLY A 149 -3.19 -3.31 15.79
C GLY A 149 -3.93 -2.07 15.34
N ASN A 150 -5.13 -1.85 15.89
CA ASN A 150 -5.89 -0.64 15.60
C ASN A 150 -5.49 0.50 16.54
N VAL A 151 -5.06 1.64 15.97
CA VAL A 151 -4.77 2.88 16.68
C VAL A 151 -5.90 3.88 16.42
N GLY A 152 -6.37 4.58 17.47
CA GLY A 152 -7.39 5.62 17.37
C GLY A 152 -8.48 5.54 18.42
N SER A 153 -9.64 6.13 18.14
CA SER A 153 -10.79 6.20 19.05
C SER A 153 -11.90 5.23 18.63
N SER A 154 -13.00 5.21 19.39
CA SER A 154 -14.22 4.47 19.02
C SER A 154 -14.84 4.95 17.71
N LEU A 155 -14.59 6.20 17.30
CA LEU A 155 -15.14 6.82 16.09
C LEU A 155 -14.22 6.68 14.87
N ARG A 156 -12.91 6.53 15.08
CA ARG A 156 -11.93 6.40 14.00
C ARG A 156 -10.79 5.48 14.43
N LYS A 157 -10.69 4.32 13.79
CA LYS A 157 -9.58 3.37 13.94
C LYS A 157 -8.79 3.29 12.65
N GLN A 158 -7.48 3.17 12.77
CA GLN A 158 -6.58 2.87 11.67
C GLN A 158 -5.79 1.62 12.04
N TYR A 159 -5.76 0.63 11.15
CA TYR A 159 -4.83 -0.49 11.30
C TYR A 159 -3.42 0.07 11.12
N SER A 160 -2.61 -0.11 12.14
CA SER A 160 -1.26 0.46 12.24
C SER A 160 -0.29 -0.64 12.61
N ILE A 161 0.92 -0.48 12.11
CA ILE A 161 2.05 -1.34 12.42
C ILE A 161 3.08 -0.45 13.09
N THR A 162 3.44 -0.81 14.31
CA THR A 162 4.36 -0.05 15.14
C THR A 162 5.53 -0.94 15.54
N GLY A 163 6.72 -0.59 15.06
CA GLY A 163 7.99 -1.17 15.51
C GLY A 163 8.54 -0.45 16.74
N ILE A 164 9.46 -1.10 17.44
CA ILE A 164 10.18 -0.53 18.59
C ILE A 164 11.66 -0.27 18.27
N GLU A 165 12.18 -0.80 17.15
CA GLU A 165 13.57 -0.69 16.70
C GLU A 165 13.65 -0.78 15.17
#